data_AF-A0A6A5VTX0-F1
#
_entry.id   AF-A0A6A5VTX0-F1
#
_cell.length_a   1.000
_cell.length_b   1.000
_cell.length_c   1.000
_cell.angle_alpha   90.00
_cell.angle_beta   90.00
_cell.angle_gamma   90.00
#
_symmetry.space_group_name_H-M   'P 1'
#
loop_
_entity.id
_entity.type
_entity.pdbx_description
1 polymer ?
#
loop_
_entity_poly.entity_id
_entity_poly.type
_entity_poly.pdbx_seq_one_letter_code
_entity_poly.pdbx_strand_id
1 'polypeptide(L)'
;MEITREEAEDLLQRYPNCTWASLTYKEKGEAQNRITSRLAADKIAAVGRDILRWRMANVICNCKTTAAGAAARTAPGSAAAPSSAENGEEQTTRAYDPVRDV
;
A
#
# COMPACT_ATOMS: atom_id res chain seq x y z
N MET A 1 -2.76 1.65 10.99
CA MET A 1 -4.10 1.03 11.05
C MET A 1 -3.95 -0.45 10.80
N GLU A 2 -3.53 -1.20 11.81
CA GLU A 2 -3.28 -2.63 11.69
C GLU A 2 -4.58 -3.44 11.59
N ILE A 3 -5.63 -3.04 12.31
CA ILE A 3 -6.94 -3.74 12.32
C ILE A 3 -7.51 -3.95 10.91
N THR A 4 -7.54 -2.91 10.07
CA THR A 4 -8.08 -3.02 8.70
C THR A 4 -7.20 -3.87 7.80
N ARG A 5 -5.89 -3.92 8.08
CA ARG A 5 -4.93 -4.73 7.34
C ARG A 5 -5.08 -6.21 7.70
N GLU A 6 -5.15 -6.53 8.98
CA GLU A 6 -5.37 -7.90 9.45
C GLU A 6 -6.67 -8.50 8.89
N GLU A 7 -7.76 -7.73 8.89
CA GLU A 7 -9.03 -8.21 8.32
C GLU A 7 -8.94 -8.38 6.79
N ALA A 8 -8.20 -7.53 6.10
CA ALA A 8 -7.97 -7.68 4.67
C ALA A 8 -7.10 -8.92 4.35
N GLU A 9 -6.13 -9.24 5.21
CA GLU A 9 -5.32 -10.45 5.12
C GLU A 9 -6.17 -11.70 5.38
N ASP A 10 -7.04 -11.71 6.41
CA ASP A 10 -8.02 -12.80 6.65
C ASP A 10 -8.94 -13.01 5.44
N LEU A 11 -9.45 -11.92 4.86
CA LEU A 11 -10.29 -11.98 3.66
C LEU A 11 -9.54 -12.55 2.46
N LEU A 12 -8.28 -12.17 2.25
CA LEU A 12 -7.47 -12.70 1.16
C LEU A 12 -7.10 -14.18 1.36
N GLN A 13 -6.95 -14.62 2.62
CA GLN A 13 -6.73 -16.02 2.95
C GLN A 13 -7.98 -16.86 2.68
N ARG A 14 -9.17 -16.32 2.99
CA ARG A 14 -10.45 -17.01 2.79
C ARG A 14 -10.93 -16.98 1.33
N TYR A 15 -10.66 -15.89 0.64
CA TYR A 15 -11.04 -15.64 -0.75
C TYR A 15 -9.81 -15.18 -1.55
N PRO A 16 -8.98 -16.12 -2.02
CA PRO A 16 -7.81 -15.77 -2.81
C PRO A 16 -8.23 -14.98 -4.06
N ASN A 17 -7.50 -13.90 -4.35
CA ASN A 17 -7.75 -12.97 -5.46
C ASN A 17 -9.03 -12.13 -5.39
N CYS A 18 -9.76 -12.12 -4.28
CA CYS A 18 -10.94 -11.26 -4.16
C CYS A 18 -10.58 -9.77 -4.18
N THR A 19 -11.57 -8.95 -4.49
CA THR A 19 -11.54 -7.50 -4.29
C THR A 19 -12.68 -7.12 -3.36
N TRP A 20 -12.58 -5.96 -2.70
CA TRP A 20 -13.70 -5.47 -1.89
C TRP A 20 -15.00 -5.37 -2.71
N ALA A 21 -14.91 -5.02 -4.00
CA ALA A 21 -16.08 -4.94 -4.88
C ALA A 21 -16.71 -6.31 -5.13
N SER A 22 -15.91 -7.37 -5.31
CA SER A 22 -16.39 -8.71 -5.65
C SER A 22 -17.05 -9.46 -4.49
N LEU A 23 -16.85 -9.03 -3.24
CA LEU A 23 -17.51 -9.65 -2.08
C LEU A 23 -19.02 -9.38 -2.08
N THR A 24 -19.78 -10.36 -1.60
CA THR A 24 -21.23 -10.24 -1.40
C THR A 24 -21.56 -9.22 -0.30
N TYR A 25 -22.80 -8.72 -0.28
CA TYR A 25 -23.26 -7.82 0.77
C TYR A 25 -23.10 -8.41 2.17
N LYS A 26 -23.35 -9.73 2.30
CA LYS A 26 -23.21 -10.45 3.57
C LYS A 26 -21.77 -10.45 4.06
N GLU A 27 -20.81 -10.81 3.20
CA GLU A 27 -19.38 -10.83 3.54
C GLU A 27 -18.86 -9.44 3.90
N LYS A 28 -19.30 -8.41 3.18
CA LYS A 28 -18.98 -7.01 3.49
C LYS A 28 -19.51 -6.60 4.86
N GLY A 29 -20.74 -7.00 5.19
CA GLY A 29 -21.36 -6.73 6.48
C GLY A 29 -20.65 -7.44 7.64
N GLU A 30 -20.25 -8.71 7.45
CA GLU A 30 -19.48 -9.46 8.44
C GLU A 30 -18.11 -8.82 8.70
N ALA A 31 -17.36 -8.47 7.64
CA ALA A 31 -16.08 -7.78 7.76
C ALA A 31 -16.25 -6.42 8.45
N GLN A 32 -17.29 -5.66 8.11
CA GLN A 32 -17.61 -4.40 8.76
C GLN A 32 -17.88 -4.56 10.26
N ASN A 33 -18.66 -5.57 10.65
CA ASN A 33 -18.96 -5.82 12.05
C ASN A 33 -17.68 -6.15 12.82
N ARG A 34 -16.83 -7.04 12.29
CA ARG A 34 -15.55 -7.40 12.93
C ARG A 34 -14.63 -6.19 13.10
N ILE A 35 -14.46 -5.38 12.06
CA ILE A 35 -13.64 -4.16 12.11
C ILE A 35 -14.22 -3.19 13.12
N THR A 36 -15.54 -2.98 13.12
CA THR A 36 -16.20 -2.07 14.07
C THR A 36 -16.03 -2.54 15.50
N SER A 37 -16.17 -3.85 15.78
CA SER A 37 -15.95 -4.42 17.10
C SER A 37 -14.52 -4.24 17.58
N ARG A 38 -13.52 -4.45 16.71
CA ARG A 38 -12.10 -4.23 17.06
C ARG A 38 -11.80 -2.75 17.29
N LEU A 39 -12.34 -1.86 16.46
CA LEU A 39 -12.19 -0.40 16.64
C LEU A 39 -12.85 0.10 17.95
N ALA A 40 -14.00 -0.48 18.32
CA ALA A 40 -14.66 -0.16 19.57
C ALA A 40 -13.81 -0.55 20.79
N ALA A 41 -13.09 -1.68 20.73
CA ALA A 41 -12.16 -2.08 21.78
C ALA A 41 -11.02 -1.05 21.97
N ASP A 42 -10.55 -0.45 20.87
CA ASP A 42 -9.53 0.60 20.86
C ASP A 42 -10.09 2.01 21.12
N LYS A 43 -11.37 2.13 21.50
CA LYS A 43 -12.09 3.40 21.71
C LYS A 43 -12.13 4.32 20.48
N ILE A 44 -12.06 3.73 19.29
CA ILE A 44 -12.17 4.44 18.02
C ILE A 44 -13.64 4.44 17.58
N ALA A 45 -14.14 5.60 17.17
CA ALA A 45 -15.50 5.74 16.67
C ALA A 45 -15.75 4.82 15.46
N ALA A 46 -16.98 4.29 15.37
CA ALA A 46 -17.38 3.44 14.27
C ALA A 46 -17.15 4.15 12.92
N VAL A 47 -16.44 3.47 12.03
CA VAL A 47 -16.10 4.01 10.72
C VAL A 47 -17.32 3.86 9.80
N GLY A 48 -17.72 4.95 9.17
CA GLY A 48 -18.82 4.95 8.20
C GLY A 48 -18.58 3.99 7.03
N ARG A 49 -19.66 3.49 6.44
CA ARG A 49 -19.62 2.45 5.39
C ARG A 49 -18.77 2.86 4.19
N ASP A 50 -18.80 4.12 3.79
CA ASP A 50 -18.02 4.66 2.66
C ASP A 50 -16.52 4.72 2.95
N ILE A 51 -16.15 5.17 4.15
CA ILE A 51 -14.75 5.19 4.59
C ILE A 51 -14.22 3.77 4.69
N LEU A 52 -15.01 2.84 5.23
CA LEU A 52 -14.62 1.45 5.32
C LEU A 52 -14.43 0.83 3.93
N ARG A 53 -15.35 1.09 3.00
CA ARG A 53 -15.23 0.65 1.60
C ARG A 53 -13.93 1.14 0.98
N TRP A 54 -13.62 2.42 1.11
CA TRP A 54 -12.39 3.00 0.57
C TRP A 54 -11.15 2.40 1.22
N ARG A 55 -11.15 2.23 2.55
CA ARG A 55 -10.02 1.61 3.28
C ARG A 55 -9.78 0.18 2.84
N MET A 56 -10.82 -0.67 2.82
CA MET A 56 -10.68 -2.07 2.45
C MET A 56 -10.26 -2.26 1.00
N ALA A 57 -10.77 -1.44 0.08
CA ALA A 57 -10.35 -1.48 -1.32
C ALA A 57 -8.86 -1.18 -1.49
N ASN A 58 -8.36 -0.13 -0.81
CA ASN A 58 -6.94 0.23 -0.86
C ASN A 58 -6.05 -0.81 -0.18
N VAL A 59 -6.45 -1.30 0.98
CA VAL A 59 -5.65 -2.27 1.75
C VAL A 59 -5.56 -3.60 1.01
N ILE A 60 -6.67 -4.14 0.49
CA ILE A 60 -6.65 -5.38 -0.30
C ILE A 60 -5.75 -5.23 -1.53
N CYS A 61 -5.85 -4.09 -2.23
CA CYS A 61 -4.98 -3.79 -3.37
C CYS A 61 -3.50 -3.76 -2.94
N ASN A 62 -3.19 -3.07 -1.85
CA ASN A 62 -1.84 -2.94 -1.33
C ASN A 62 -1.26 -4.28 -0.84
N CYS A 63 -2.08 -5.14 -0.21
CA CYS A 63 -1.66 -6.48 0.19
C CYS A 63 -1.27 -7.33 -1.04
N LYS A 64 -2.03 -7.22 -2.15
CA LYS A 64 -1.71 -7.92 -3.41
C LYS A 64 -0.43 -7.39 -4.06
N THR A 65 -0.23 -6.08 -4.13
CA THR A 65 0.99 -5.49 -4.70
C THR A 65 2.22 -5.77 -3.85
N THR A 66 2.07 -5.77 -2.52
CA THR A 66 3.16 -6.09 -1.59
C THR A 66 3.55 -7.56 -1.69
N ALA A 67 2.60 -8.48 -1.80
CA ALA A 67 2.88 -9.89 -2.03
C ALA A 67 3.62 -10.12 -3.36
N ALA A 68 3.20 -9.45 -4.44
CA ALA A 68 3.88 -9.52 -5.73
C ALA A 68 5.31 -8.92 -5.69
N GLY A 69 5.49 -7.79 -5.01
CA GLY A 69 6.79 -7.13 -4.85
C GLY A 69 7.73 -7.83 -3.86
N ALA A 70 7.20 -8.62 -2.93
CA ALA A 70 8.00 -9.49 -2.06
C ALA A 70 8.51 -10.72 -2.83
N ALA A 71 7.64 -11.34 -3.64
CA ALA A 71 8.04 -12.44 -4.52
C ALA A 71 9.06 -12.01 -5.60
N ALA A 72 8.97 -10.78 -6.09
CA ALA A 72 9.96 -10.23 -7.02
C ALA A 72 11.32 -9.93 -6.36
N ARG A 73 11.35 -9.66 -5.05
CA ARG A 73 12.59 -9.38 -4.29
C ARG A 73 13.31 -10.62 -3.79
N THR A 74 12.65 -11.78 -3.79
CA THR A 74 13.26 -13.09 -3.49
C THR A 74 13.79 -13.81 -4.72
N ALA A 75 13.74 -13.21 -5.91
CA ALA A 75 14.54 -13.68 -7.04
C ALA A 75 16.03 -13.40 -6.75
N PRO A 76 16.90 -14.43 -6.63
CA PRO A 76 18.33 -14.22 -6.47
C PRO A 76 18.89 -13.78 -7.82
N GLY A 77 18.89 -12.48 -8.07
CA GLY A 77 19.39 -11.88 -9.31
C GLY A 77 20.38 -10.76 -9.00
N SER A 78 21.66 -11.14 -8.94
CA SER A 78 22.87 -10.34 -9.11
C SER A 78 23.05 -9.03 -8.33
N ALA A 79 24.14 -9.05 -7.56
CA ALA A 79 24.82 -7.91 -6.96
C ALA A 79 25.01 -6.72 -7.92
N ALA A 80 24.73 -5.51 -7.42
CA ALA A 80 25.64 -4.38 -7.48
C ALA A 80 25.23 -3.39 -6.38
N ALA A 81 26.05 -3.29 -5.34
CA ALA A 81 25.90 -2.32 -4.27
C ALA A 81 26.19 -0.90 -4.78
N PRO A 82 25.48 0.12 -4.30
CA PRO A 82 25.83 1.53 -4.46
C PRO A 82 26.63 2.03 -3.23
N SER A 83 27.67 2.84 -3.44
CA SER A 83 28.21 3.87 -2.52
C SER A 83 29.41 4.53 -3.22
N SER A 84 29.39 5.81 -3.62
CA SER A 84 29.55 7.03 -2.79
C SER A 84 30.86 7.01 -1.99
N ALA A 85 31.77 7.99 -2.02
CA ALA A 85 31.83 9.36 -2.54
C ALA A 85 33.31 9.81 -2.46
N GLU A 86 33.71 10.92 -3.13
CA GLU A 86 34.39 12.07 -2.48
C GLU A 86 34.94 13.12 -3.47
N ASN A 87 34.67 14.38 -3.10
CA ASN A 87 35.46 15.61 -3.28
C ASN A 87 35.81 16.17 -4.67
N GLY A 88 35.23 17.35 -4.95
CA GLY A 88 35.69 18.30 -5.97
C GLY A 88 34.70 19.44 -6.19
N GLU A 89 35.07 20.66 -5.81
CA GLU A 89 34.36 21.90 -6.14
C GLU A 89 34.28 22.09 -7.66
N GLU A 90 33.07 22.14 -8.23
CA GLU A 90 32.87 22.72 -9.56
C GLU A 90 31.52 23.47 -9.57
N GLN A 91 31.60 24.79 -9.52
CA GLN A 91 30.53 25.67 -9.95
C GLN A 91 30.22 25.32 -11.41
N THR A 92 29.14 24.59 -11.65
CA THR A 92 28.73 24.26 -13.02
C THR A 92 28.07 25.51 -13.62
N THR A 93 28.86 26.34 -14.28
CA THR A 93 28.35 27.34 -15.21
C THR A 93 27.61 26.58 -16.31
N ARG A 94 26.28 26.58 -16.24
CA ARG A 94 25.44 26.02 -17.31
C ARG A 94 25.82 26.68 -18.64
N ALA A 95 25.92 25.89 -19.72
CA ALA A 95 26.13 26.42 -21.06
C ALA A 95 24.92 27.27 -21.49
N TYR A 96 25.19 28.40 -22.13
CA TYR A 96 24.18 29.36 -22.61
C TYR A 96 23.16 28.69 -23.55
N ASP A 97 21.87 28.90 -23.29
CA ASP A 97 20.75 28.35 -24.08
C ASP A 97 19.98 29.49 -24.76
N PRO A 98 20.12 29.70 -26.09
CA PRO A 98 19.55 30.85 -26.80
C PRO A 98 18.02 30.85 -26.91
N VAL A 99 17.33 29.78 -26.47
CA VAL A 99 15.87 29.77 -26.40
C VAL A 99 15.37 30.17 -25.02
N ARG A 100 16.16 29.90 -23.97
CA ARG A 100 15.81 30.16 -22.57
C ARG A 100 16.42 31.44 -22.00
N ASP A 101 17.54 31.88 -22.55
CA ASP A 101 18.33 33.03 -22.09
C ASP A 101 18.16 34.27 -23.02
N VAL A 102 17.02 34.38 -23.73
CA VAL A 102 16.59 35.57 -24.52
C VAL A 102 15.31 36.18 -23.98
#